data_AF-A0A444UZU9-F1
#
_entry.id   AF-A0A444UZU9-F1
#
_cell.length_a   1.000
_cell.length_b   1.000
_cell.length_c   1.000
_cell.angle_alpha   90.00
_cell.angle_beta   90.00
_cell.angle_gamma   90.00
#
_symmetry.space_group_name_H-M   'P 1'
#
loop_
_entity.id
_entity.type
_entity.pdbx_description
1 polymer ?
#
loop_
_entity_poly.entity_id
_entity_poly.type
_entity_poly.pdbx_seq_one_letter_code
_entity_poly.pdbx_strand_id
1 'polypeptide(L)'
;MCCRWTRIPTEHLLRGSPPPPQRRYGHTMVAFERHLYVFGGAADNTLPNELHCYDVDSQTWEVIQPSPDSEFSCYPKCTLHEDYGKLWENRQFCDLEFILGEKEERVKGHIAIVTARSRWLRKKITQARERLRQQESVEEEAVAAGVQKEVSGGSVKHSSTQPLLEVTIRDAEAQPFRVLMQFLYTDKIKYPRKGHVQEVLLIMDVYKLALSFQLARLEQLCVQYIEASVDLQNVLIVCENANKLQLDQLKEHCLNFVVKESHFNQVIMTKEFEHLSTPLIVEIVRRKQQPPPRLYSDQPVDIGTSLVQDMKAYLEGAGLEFCDITLLLDGHPRPAHKAILAARSSYFEAMFRSFMPEDGQVNISIGEMVPSKQAFESMLRYIYYGDVNMPPEDSLYLFAAPYYYGFSNNRLQAYCKQNLEMNVTVENVLQILEAADKTQALDMKKHCLHIIVHQFIKVSKLPNLRSLSQLLLLDIIESLANHISDKQCAEMGSDI
;
A
#
# COMPACT_ATOMS: atom_id res chain seq x y z
N MET A 1 33.34 11.80 -21.91
CA MET A 1 33.80 11.96 -20.51
C MET A 1 34.65 10.75 -20.16
N CYS A 2 35.87 10.95 -19.66
CA CYS A 2 36.72 9.84 -19.21
C CYS A 2 36.37 9.53 -17.75
N CYS A 3 35.92 8.32 -17.45
CA CYS A 3 35.62 7.93 -16.07
C CYS A 3 36.93 7.75 -15.29
N ARG A 4 37.09 8.45 -14.16
CA ARG A 4 38.26 8.34 -13.29
C ARG A 4 37.92 7.49 -12.07
N TRP A 5 38.66 6.40 -11.89
CA TRP A 5 38.58 5.61 -10.66
C TRP A 5 39.42 6.27 -9.56
N THR A 6 38.84 6.37 -8.36
CA THR A 6 39.52 6.89 -7.17
C THR A 6 39.35 5.88 -6.04
N ARG A 7 40.45 5.55 -5.35
CA ARG A 7 40.41 4.63 -4.21
C ARG A 7 39.95 5.40 -2.97
N ILE A 8 38.94 4.87 -2.29
CA ILE A 8 38.49 5.41 -1.00
C ILE A 8 39.46 4.94 0.09
N PRO A 9 40.04 5.85 0.92
CA PRO A 9 40.95 5.50 1.99
C PRO A 9 40.22 4.87 3.19
N THR A 10 40.92 4.01 3.93
CA THR A 10 40.37 3.31 5.13
C THR A 10 40.68 4.04 6.44
N GLU A 11 41.07 5.31 6.38
CA GLU A 11 41.46 6.11 7.57
C GLU A 11 40.29 6.33 8.54
N HIS A 12 39.05 6.27 8.04
CA HIS A 12 37.83 6.32 8.88
C HIS A 12 37.77 5.20 9.92
N LEU A 13 38.39 4.03 9.66
CA LEU A 13 38.46 2.93 10.62
C LEU A 13 39.21 3.32 11.89
N LEU A 14 40.23 4.17 11.77
CA LEU A 14 41.02 4.67 12.90
C LEU A 14 40.21 5.61 13.80
N ARG A 15 39.08 6.13 13.30
CA ARG A 15 38.15 7.00 14.03
C ARG A 15 36.95 6.22 14.61
N GLY A 16 37.00 4.89 14.61
CA GLY A 16 35.96 4.03 15.16
C GLY A 16 34.72 3.87 14.27
N SER A 17 34.79 4.26 12.99
CA SER A 17 33.70 4.02 12.04
C SER A 17 33.57 2.53 11.68
N PRO A 18 32.35 2.04 11.41
CA PRO A 18 32.11 0.68 10.90
C PRO A 18 32.95 0.34 9.67
N PRO A 19 33.28 -0.96 9.48
CA PRO A 19 34.09 -1.37 8.35
C PRO A 19 33.34 -1.24 7.01
N PRO A 20 34.06 -0.99 5.90
CA PRO A 20 33.48 -1.04 4.57
C PRO A 20 32.91 -2.43 4.26
N PRO A 21 31.97 -2.54 3.30
CA PRO A 21 31.45 -3.82 2.87
C PRO A 21 32.58 -4.76 2.44
N GLN A 22 32.46 -6.03 2.86
CA GLN A 22 33.37 -7.08 2.39
C GLN A 22 33.38 -7.18 0.85
N ARG A 23 34.50 -7.67 0.31
CA ARG A 23 34.64 -7.96 -1.12
C ARG A 23 33.46 -8.82 -1.61
N ARG A 24 32.77 -8.37 -2.65
CA ARG A 24 31.54 -9.01 -3.13
C ARG A 24 31.31 -8.77 -4.61
N TYR A 25 30.62 -9.68 -5.28
CA TYR A 25 30.17 -9.54 -6.67
C TYR A 25 28.64 -9.59 -6.76
N GLY A 26 28.07 -9.04 -7.84
CA GLY A 26 26.62 -9.04 -8.07
C GLY A 26 25.80 -8.21 -7.08
N HIS A 27 26.44 -7.26 -6.37
CA HIS A 27 25.76 -6.34 -5.45
C HIS A 27 25.07 -5.21 -6.22
N THR A 28 24.08 -4.56 -5.59
CA THR A 28 23.47 -3.34 -6.11
C THR A 28 24.03 -2.13 -5.37
N MET A 29 24.33 -1.06 -6.10
CA MET A 29 24.73 0.22 -5.52
C MET A 29 23.87 1.35 -6.10
N VAL A 30 23.34 2.20 -5.23
CA VAL A 30 22.51 3.35 -5.61
C VAL A 30 23.08 4.61 -4.96
N ALA A 31 23.21 5.67 -5.74
CA ALA A 31 23.50 7.00 -5.22
C ALA A 31 22.19 7.73 -4.94
N PHE A 32 22.03 8.25 -3.72
CA PHE A 32 20.89 9.09 -3.35
C PHE A 32 21.40 10.26 -2.50
N GLU A 33 21.18 11.48 -3.00
CA GLU A 33 21.75 12.71 -2.46
C GLU A 33 23.27 12.60 -2.24
N ARG A 34 23.73 12.77 -0.99
CA ARG A 34 25.14 12.72 -0.59
C ARG A 34 25.62 11.32 -0.17
N HIS A 35 24.77 10.30 -0.30
CA HIS A 35 25.05 8.95 0.18
C HIS A 35 25.10 7.92 -0.95
N LEU A 36 25.98 6.94 -0.82
CA LEU A 36 26.01 5.73 -1.64
C LEU A 36 25.55 4.54 -0.81
N TYR A 37 24.50 3.86 -1.27
CA TYR A 37 23.94 2.69 -0.62
C TYR A 37 24.39 1.43 -1.35
N VAL A 38 24.88 0.43 -0.62
CA VAL A 38 25.33 -0.86 -1.14
C VAL A 38 24.56 -1.98 -0.46
N PHE A 39 23.91 -2.84 -1.23
CA PHE A 39 23.13 -3.96 -0.71
C PHE A 39 23.29 -5.25 -1.54
N GLY A 40 23.26 -6.38 -0.85
CA GLY A 40 23.29 -7.72 -1.44
C GLY A 40 24.64 -8.11 -2.05
N GLY A 41 24.58 -8.99 -3.06
CA GLY A 41 25.73 -9.64 -3.67
C GLY A 41 26.11 -10.95 -2.99
N ALA A 42 27.24 -11.53 -3.41
CA ALA A 42 27.82 -12.72 -2.81
C ALA A 42 29.30 -12.47 -2.46
N ALA A 43 29.71 -12.96 -1.30
CA ALA A 43 31.07 -12.83 -0.76
C ALA A 43 31.51 -14.16 -0.15
N ASP A 44 32.54 -14.81 -0.71
CA ASP A 44 33.19 -15.99 -0.14
C ASP A 44 32.20 -17.07 0.40
N ASN A 45 31.24 -17.50 -0.44
CA ASN A 45 30.14 -18.44 -0.15
C ASN A 45 29.05 -17.96 0.84
N THR A 46 29.08 -16.70 1.27
CA THR A 46 28.00 -16.06 2.04
C THR A 46 27.16 -15.15 1.15
N LEU A 47 25.90 -14.94 1.55
CA LEU A 47 24.97 -13.97 0.95
C LEU A 47 24.75 -12.84 1.98
N PRO A 48 25.56 -11.77 1.95
CA PRO A 48 25.46 -10.71 2.93
C PRO A 48 24.11 -9.98 2.80
N ASN A 49 23.43 -9.80 3.92
CA ASN A 49 22.11 -9.15 4.01
C ASN A 49 22.17 -7.77 4.70
N GLU A 50 23.37 -7.19 4.79
CA GLU A 50 23.62 -5.88 5.39
C GLU A 50 23.47 -4.77 4.35
N LEU A 51 22.81 -3.67 4.74
CA LEU A 51 22.74 -2.44 3.96
C LEU A 51 23.86 -1.50 4.42
N HIS A 52 24.82 -1.22 3.55
CA HIS A 52 25.89 -0.27 3.85
C HIS A 52 25.56 1.09 3.23
N CYS A 53 25.86 2.16 3.96
CA CYS A 53 25.77 3.53 3.49
C CYS A 53 27.15 4.18 3.58
N TYR A 54 27.55 4.87 2.52
CA TYR A 54 28.78 5.65 2.46
C TYR A 54 28.42 7.13 2.28
N ASP A 55 28.81 7.96 3.23
CA ASP A 55 28.69 9.42 3.16
C ASP A 55 29.87 9.99 2.38
N VAL A 56 29.58 10.70 1.28
CA VAL A 56 30.59 11.21 0.36
C VAL A 56 31.37 12.39 0.95
N ASP A 57 30.78 13.17 1.85
CA ASP A 57 31.40 14.34 2.46
C ASP A 57 32.33 13.93 3.60
N SER A 58 31.84 13.08 4.51
CA SER A 58 32.63 12.61 5.66
C SER A 58 33.59 11.47 5.30
N GLN A 59 33.38 10.81 4.16
CA GLN A 59 34.13 9.64 3.70
C GLN A 59 34.08 8.47 4.69
N THR A 60 32.93 8.25 5.33
CA THR A 60 32.71 7.21 6.34
C THR A 60 31.65 6.20 5.91
N TRP A 61 31.80 4.96 6.35
CA TRP A 61 30.81 3.89 6.19
C TRP A 61 29.94 3.75 7.44
N GLU A 62 28.68 3.40 7.22
CA GLU A 62 27.72 3.00 8.24
C GLU A 62 26.98 1.74 7.78
N VAL A 63 26.63 0.86 8.73
CA VAL A 63 25.70 -0.25 8.48
C VAL A 63 24.32 0.22 8.92
N ILE A 64 23.43 0.42 7.96
CA ILE A 64 22.06 0.82 8.22
C ILE A 64 21.28 -0.41 8.61
N GLN A 65 20.59 -0.35 9.75
CA GLN A 65 19.52 -1.30 10.03
C GLN A 65 18.29 -0.89 9.20
N PRO A 66 17.89 -1.70 8.20
CA PRO A 66 16.68 -1.42 7.46
C PRO A 66 15.51 -1.40 8.45
N SER A 67 14.54 -0.53 8.20
CA SER A 67 13.31 -0.54 8.98
C SER A 67 12.63 -1.93 8.87
N PRO A 68 11.95 -2.44 9.91
CA PRO A 68 11.36 -3.80 9.91
C PRO A 68 10.38 -4.07 8.75
N ASP A 69 9.87 -3.01 8.12
CA ASP A 69 9.03 -3.03 6.92
C ASP A 69 9.81 -3.17 5.59
N SER A 70 11.15 -3.21 5.64
CA SER A 70 11.99 -3.38 4.45
C SER A 70 11.87 -4.80 3.89
N GLU A 71 11.47 -4.91 2.62
CA GLU A 71 11.25 -6.20 1.96
C GLU A 71 12.58 -6.96 1.75
N PHE A 72 12.86 -7.98 2.56
CA PHE A 72 13.96 -8.91 2.27
C PHE A 72 13.67 -9.71 1.00
N SER A 73 14.69 -9.87 0.15
CA SER A 73 14.64 -10.62 -1.12
C SER A 73 14.15 -12.08 -0.97
N CYS A 74 14.22 -12.65 0.23
CA CYS A 74 13.79 -14.03 0.52
C CYS A 74 12.28 -14.21 0.74
N TYR A 75 11.48 -13.14 0.81
CA TYR A 75 10.03 -13.23 0.99
C TYR A 75 9.25 -12.97 -0.30
N PRO A 76 8.08 -13.60 -0.48
CA PRO A 76 7.15 -13.22 -1.55
C PRO A 76 6.79 -11.73 -1.41
N LYS A 77 6.87 -10.98 -2.52
CA LYS A 77 6.58 -9.54 -2.54
C LYS A 77 5.15 -9.23 -2.09
N CYS A 78 4.94 -8.05 -1.52
CA CYS A 78 3.58 -7.59 -1.23
C CYS A 78 2.81 -7.37 -2.54
N THR A 79 1.57 -7.88 -2.62
CA THR A 79 0.71 -7.80 -3.82
C THR A 79 -0.38 -6.73 -3.71
N LEU A 80 -0.31 -5.86 -2.70
CA LEU A 80 -1.38 -4.91 -2.39
C LEU A 80 -1.77 -4.05 -3.61
N HIS A 81 -0.77 -3.48 -4.28
CA HIS A 81 -0.96 -2.61 -5.44
C HIS A 81 -1.51 -3.39 -6.64
N GLU A 82 -1.04 -4.62 -6.84
CA GLU A 82 -1.47 -5.50 -7.93
C GLU A 82 -2.91 -5.97 -7.72
N ASP A 83 -3.29 -6.28 -6.48
CA ASP A 83 -4.59 -6.83 -6.16
C ASP A 83 -5.70 -5.76 -6.21
N TYR A 84 -5.44 -4.55 -5.72
CA TYR A 84 -6.33 -3.42 -5.99
C TYR A 84 -6.32 -3.03 -7.48
N GLY A 85 -5.18 -3.16 -8.17
CA GLY A 85 -5.13 -3.01 -9.63
C GLY A 85 -6.06 -3.97 -10.37
N LYS A 86 -6.10 -5.26 -9.98
CA LYS A 86 -7.02 -6.25 -10.53
C LYS A 86 -8.49 -5.90 -10.24
N LEU A 87 -8.80 -5.42 -9.03
CA LEU A 87 -10.14 -4.94 -8.69
C LEU A 87 -10.58 -3.78 -9.60
N TRP A 88 -9.66 -2.86 -9.90
CA TRP A 88 -9.94 -1.80 -10.88
C TRP A 88 -10.21 -2.39 -12.28
N GLU A 89 -9.39 -3.33 -12.75
CA GLU A 89 -9.51 -3.90 -14.09
C GLU A 89 -10.78 -4.75 -14.27
N ASN A 90 -11.16 -5.54 -13.28
CA ASN A 90 -12.27 -6.49 -13.37
C ASN A 90 -13.66 -5.87 -13.11
N ARG A 91 -13.71 -4.67 -12.50
CA ARG A 91 -14.95 -3.91 -12.21
C ARG A 91 -15.99 -4.69 -11.38
N GLN A 92 -15.58 -5.71 -10.65
CA GLN A 92 -16.50 -6.47 -9.80
C GLN A 92 -16.80 -5.70 -8.52
N PHE A 93 -18.03 -5.81 -8.01
CA PHE A 93 -18.47 -5.15 -6.78
C PHE A 93 -18.43 -3.61 -6.78
N CYS A 94 -18.41 -3.00 -7.97
CA CYS A 94 -18.56 -1.54 -8.07
C CYS A 94 -19.87 -1.10 -7.42
N ASP A 95 -19.79 -0.03 -6.64
CA ASP A 95 -20.89 0.63 -5.90
C ASP A 95 -20.98 2.13 -6.26
N LEU A 96 -20.15 2.59 -7.21
CA LEU A 96 -19.99 3.98 -7.61
C LEU A 96 -19.86 4.09 -9.13
N GLU A 97 -20.50 5.09 -9.71
CA GLU A 97 -20.32 5.49 -11.11
C GLU A 97 -20.16 7.01 -11.24
N PHE A 98 -19.06 7.43 -11.87
CA PHE A 98 -18.82 8.83 -12.19
C PHE A 98 -19.35 9.16 -13.58
N ILE A 99 -20.04 10.29 -13.70
CA ILE A 99 -20.51 10.86 -14.98
C ILE A 99 -19.66 12.08 -15.29
N LEU A 100 -18.92 12.05 -16.40
CA LEU A 100 -17.80 12.94 -16.68
C LEU A 100 -18.03 13.78 -17.94
N GLY A 101 -17.70 15.07 -17.84
CA GLY A 101 -17.73 16.00 -18.97
C GLY A 101 -19.13 16.27 -19.51
N GLU A 102 -19.20 17.02 -20.60
CA GLU A 102 -20.46 17.29 -21.33
C GLU A 102 -20.98 16.07 -22.10
N LYS A 103 -20.09 15.12 -22.40
CA LYS A 103 -20.42 13.87 -23.09
C LYS A 103 -21.00 12.79 -22.17
N GLU A 104 -21.12 13.09 -20.87
CA GLU A 104 -21.64 12.19 -19.84
C GLU A 104 -20.97 10.80 -19.86
N GLU A 105 -19.66 10.76 -20.07
CA GLU A 105 -18.91 9.50 -20.09
C GLU A 105 -18.89 8.87 -18.70
N ARG A 106 -19.14 7.55 -18.65
CA ARG A 106 -19.30 6.82 -17.38
C ARG A 106 -18.04 6.07 -16.97
N VAL A 107 -17.64 6.23 -15.72
CA VAL A 107 -16.50 5.52 -15.11
C VAL A 107 -16.89 4.92 -13.77
N LYS A 108 -16.98 3.59 -13.72
CA LYS A 108 -17.27 2.83 -12.49
C LYS A 108 -16.09 2.81 -11.52
N GLY A 109 -16.37 2.68 -10.23
CA GLY A 109 -15.38 2.54 -9.18
C GLY A 109 -15.95 1.96 -7.89
N HIS A 110 -15.14 2.04 -6.83
CA HIS A 110 -15.46 1.56 -5.49
C HIS A 110 -15.36 2.71 -4.49
N ILE A 111 -16.44 2.96 -3.75
CA ILE A 111 -16.51 4.03 -2.73
C ILE A 111 -15.38 3.85 -1.73
N ALA A 112 -15.13 2.62 -1.27
CA ALA A 112 -14.09 2.33 -0.29
C ALA A 112 -12.70 2.81 -0.74
N ILE A 113 -12.29 2.50 -1.98
CA ILE A 113 -10.97 2.88 -2.49
C ILE A 113 -10.90 4.38 -2.76
N VAL A 114 -11.94 4.95 -3.37
CA VAL A 114 -11.93 6.37 -3.77
C VAL A 114 -11.94 7.30 -2.56
N THR A 115 -12.79 7.02 -1.57
CA THR A 115 -12.89 7.85 -0.37
C THR A 115 -11.67 7.73 0.53
N ALA A 116 -11.01 6.57 0.57
CA ALA A 116 -9.73 6.39 1.24
C ALA A 116 -8.64 7.27 0.63
N ARG A 117 -8.61 7.39 -0.71
CA ARG A 117 -7.48 7.95 -1.47
C ARG A 117 -7.66 9.38 -1.97
N SER A 118 -8.87 9.93 -1.87
CA SER A 118 -9.14 11.32 -2.27
C SER A 118 -10.15 11.98 -1.33
N ARG A 119 -9.67 12.96 -0.57
CA ARG A 119 -10.53 13.79 0.29
C ARG A 119 -11.55 14.60 -0.52
N TRP A 120 -11.16 15.05 -1.71
CA TRP A 120 -12.04 15.81 -2.58
C TRP A 120 -13.17 14.92 -3.13
N LEU A 121 -12.85 13.74 -3.67
CA LEU A 121 -13.86 12.80 -4.18
C LEU A 121 -14.72 12.26 -3.03
N ARG A 122 -14.16 12.05 -1.84
CA ARG A 122 -14.94 11.73 -0.64
C ARG A 122 -16.04 12.74 -0.40
N LYS A 123 -15.73 14.05 -0.40
CA LYS A 123 -16.75 15.11 -0.22
C LYS A 123 -17.85 15.03 -1.28
N LYS A 124 -17.50 14.75 -2.54
CA LYS A 124 -18.48 14.60 -3.63
C LYS A 124 -19.38 13.37 -3.44
N ILE A 125 -18.81 12.25 -3.04
CA ILE A 125 -19.53 11.01 -2.75
C ILE A 125 -20.49 11.20 -1.57
N THR A 126 -20.03 11.82 -0.47
CA THR A 126 -20.89 12.12 0.70
C THR A 126 -22.04 13.04 0.31
N GLN A 127 -21.80 14.07 -0.52
CA GLN A 127 -22.85 14.95 -1.04
C GLN A 127 -23.87 14.20 -1.91
N ALA A 128 -23.43 13.26 -2.75
CA ALA A 128 -24.31 12.46 -3.58
C ALA A 128 -25.19 11.52 -2.74
N ARG A 129 -24.60 10.85 -1.73
CA ARG A 129 -25.35 10.00 -0.78
C ARG A 129 -26.42 10.80 -0.03
N GLU A 130 -26.09 11.99 0.43
CA GLU A 130 -27.04 12.85 1.15
C GLU A 130 -28.21 13.28 0.26
N ARG A 131 -27.96 13.60 -1.01
CA ARG A 131 -29.04 13.92 -1.97
C ARG A 131 -29.97 12.75 -2.23
N LEU A 132 -29.43 11.53 -2.36
CA LEU A 132 -30.25 10.33 -2.53
C LEU A 132 -31.12 10.09 -1.29
N ARG A 133 -30.55 10.18 -0.09
CA ARG A 133 -31.31 10.05 1.16
C ARG A 133 -32.45 11.07 1.27
N GLN A 134 -32.20 12.32 0.86
CA GLN A 134 -33.24 13.35 0.83
C GLN A 134 -34.34 13.02 -0.20
N GLN A 135 -33.98 12.53 -1.38
CA GLN A 135 -34.96 12.10 -2.39
C GLN A 135 -35.82 10.94 -1.89
N GLU A 136 -35.21 9.92 -1.28
CA GLU A 136 -35.92 8.77 -0.69
C GLU A 136 -36.90 9.22 0.40
N SER A 137 -36.47 10.12 1.30
CA SER A 137 -37.36 10.64 2.36
C SER A 137 -38.57 11.42 1.80
N VAL A 138 -38.38 12.19 0.72
CA VAL A 138 -39.46 12.93 0.07
C VAL A 138 -40.41 12.00 -0.69
N GLU A 139 -39.88 10.93 -1.29
CA GLU A 139 -40.69 9.90 -1.96
C GLU A 139 -41.52 9.11 -0.95
N GLU A 140 -40.94 8.73 0.20
CA GLU A 140 -41.68 8.06 1.29
C GLU A 140 -42.79 8.95 1.87
N GLU A 141 -42.53 10.25 2.07
CA GLU A 141 -43.54 11.22 2.51
C GLU A 141 -44.65 11.41 1.47
N ALA A 142 -44.31 11.45 0.17
CA ALA A 142 -45.29 11.58 -0.91
C ALA A 142 -46.18 10.34 -1.06
N VAL A 143 -45.61 9.14 -0.85
CA VAL A 143 -46.35 7.87 -0.83
C VAL A 143 -47.24 7.80 0.41
N ALA A 144 -46.76 8.22 1.57
CA ALA A 144 -47.55 8.30 2.81
C ALA A 144 -48.69 9.34 2.71
N ALA A 145 -48.50 10.41 1.92
CA ALA A 145 -49.52 11.43 1.64
C ALA A 145 -50.54 11.03 0.56
N GLY A 146 -50.47 9.80 0.02
CA GLY A 146 -51.47 9.26 -0.90
C GLY A 146 -51.34 9.73 -2.35
N VAL A 147 -50.19 10.29 -2.75
CA VAL A 147 -49.94 10.67 -4.15
C VAL A 147 -49.54 9.42 -4.94
N GLN A 148 -50.51 8.76 -5.55
CA GLN A 148 -50.25 7.63 -6.46
C GLN A 148 -49.58 8.13 -7.74
N LYS A 149 -48.29 7.80 -7.93
CA LYS A 149 -47.72 7.71 -9.28
C LYS A 149 -48.18 6.39 -9.88
N GLU A 150 -48.87 6.45 -11.03
CA GLU A 150 -49.11 5.27 -11.86
C GLU A 150 -47.75 4.67 -12.26
N VAL A 151 -47.40 3.52 -11.69
CA VAL A 151 -46.29 2.69 -12.16
C VAL A 151 -46.87 1.38 -12.64
N SER A 152 -46.78 1.18 -13.95
CA SER A 152 -47.14 -0.04 -14.66
C SER A 152 -46.49 -1.26 -14.02
N GLY A 153 -47.31 -2.26 -13.69
CA GLY A 153 -46.89 -3.51 -13.06
C GLY A 153 -45.87 -4.30 -13.88
N GLY A 154 -44.82 -4.73 -13.20
CA GLY A 154 -43.88 -5.74 -13.66
C GLY A 154 -43.42 -6.57 -12.47
N SER A 155 -43.63 -7.88 -12.53
CA SER A 155 -43.29 -8.85 -11.49
C SER A 155 -41.88 -8.67 -10.95
N VAL A 156 -41.77 -8.46 -9.64
CA VAL A 156 -40.51 -8.39 -8.89
C VAL A 156 -39.91 -9.79 -8.83
N LYS A 157 -39.01 -10.09 -9.77
CA LYS A 157 -37.93 -11.05 -9.54
C LYS A 157 -36.83 -10.26 -8.83
N HIS A 158 -36.65 -10.47 -7.53
CA HIS A 158 -35.55 -9.91 -6.76
C HIS A 158 -34.21 -10.49 -7.25
N SER A 159 -33.62 -9.87 -8.27
CA SER A 159 -32.18 -9.94 -8.54
C SER A 159 -31.52 -8.76 -7.83
N SER A 160 -30.71 -9.06 -6.83
CA SER A 160 -30.14 -8.17 -5.80
C SER A 160 -29.03 -7.24 -6.29
N THR A 161 -29.28 -6.37 -7.26
CA THR A 161 -28.34 -5.28 -7.58
C THR A 161 -28.94 -3.95 -7.15
N GLN A 162 -28.53 -3.45 -5.97
CA GLN A 162 -28.74 -2.05 -5.62
C GLN A 162 -28.15 -1.16 -6.74
N PRO A 163 -28.81 -0.04 -7.07
CA PRO A 163 -28.29 0.89 -8.08
C PRO A 163 -26.96 1.49 -7.61
N LEU A 164 -26.04 1.72 -8.57
CA LEU A 164 -24.76 2.37 -8.30
C LEU A 164 -25.00 3.82 -7.85
N LEU A 165 -24.18 4.32 -6.91
CA LEU A 165 -24.19 5.74 -6.58
C LEU A 165 -23.62 6.55 -7.75
N GLU A 166 -24.42 7.45 -8.33
CA GLU A 166 -23.98 8.32 -9.41
C GLU A 166 -23.38 9.63 -8.89
N VAL A 167 -22.20 10.01 -9.41
CA VAL A 167 -21.51 11.27 -9.06
C VAL A 167 -21.08 12.01 -10.32
N THR A 168 -21.63 13.21 -10.55
CA THR A 168 -21.31 14.02 -11.73
C THR A 168 -20.12 14.96 -11.50
N ILE A 169 -19.15 14.97 -12.43
CA ILE A 169 -18.02 15.89 -12.47
C ILE A 169 -17.91 16.47 -13.89
N ARG A 170 -18.42 17.69 -14.08
CA ARG A 170 -18.49 18.33 -15.41
C ARG A 170 -17.12 18.79 -15.92
N ASP A 171 -16.22 19.18 -15.03
CA ASP A 171 -14.93 19.79 -15.39
C ASP A 171 -13.81 18.74 -15.60
N ALA A 172 -14.15 17.46 -15.74
CA ALA A 172 -13.19 16.37 -15.92
C ALA A 172 -13.53 15.52 -17.15
N GLU A 173 -12.52 15.26 -17.98
CA GLU A 173 -12.62 14.35 -19.11
C GLU A 173 -12.38 12.90 -18.70
N ALA A 174 -12.97 11.94 -19.43
CA ALA A 174 -12.95 10.54 -19.04
C ALA A 174 -11.56 9.89 -19.11
N GLN A 175 -10.76 10.21 -20.12
CA GLN A 175 -9.47 9.56 -20.31
C GLN A 175 -8.45 9.95 -19.22
N PRO A 176 -8.20 11.24 -18.91
CA PRO A 176 -7.35 11.63 -17.78
C PRO A 176 -7.91 11.11 -16.45
N PHE A 177 -9.23 11.15 -16.26
CA PHE A 177 -9.87 10.65 -15.04
C PHE A 177 -9.66 9.15 -14.84
N ARG A 178 -9.64 8.33 -15.91
CA ARG A 178 -9.32 6.89 -15.82
C ARG A 178 -7.89 6.64 -15.33
N VAL A 179 -6.93 7.47 -15.74
CA VAL A 179 -5.54 7.38 -15.26
C VAL A 179 -5.46 7.78 -13.79
N LEU A 180 -6.15 8.85 -13.40
CA LEU A 180 -6.27 9.25 -11.99
C LEU A 180 -6.89 8.12 -11.15
N MET A 181 -7.98 7.52 -11.62
CA MET A 181 -8.62 6.39 -10.95
C MET A 181 -7.66 5.21 -10.83
N GLN A 182 -6.93 4.85 -11.88
CA GLN A 182 -5.91 3.80 -11.80
C GLN A 182 -4.83 4.12 -10.74
N PHE A 183 -4.41 5.37 -10.62
CA PHE A 183 -3.50 5.79 -9.56
C PHE A 183 -4.11 5.59 -8.16
N LEU A 184 -5.39 5.90 -7.95
CA LEU A 184 -6.02 5.70 -6.64
C LEU A 184 -5.92 4.23 -6.17
N TYR A 185 -6.03 3.26 -7.09
CA TYR A 185 -5.94 1.83 -6.76
C TYR A 185 -4.51 1.31 -6.65
N THR A 186 -3.58 1.87 -7.44
CA THR A 186 -2.26 1.26 -7.64
C THR A 186 -1.09 2.08 -7.13
N ASP A 187 -1.34 3.32 -6.67
CA ASP A 187 -0.34 4.32 -6.27
C ASP A 187 0.73 4.61 -7.34
N LYS A 188 0.43 4.26 -8.59
CA LYS A 188 1.35 4.28 -9.72
C LYS A 188 0.66 4.86 -10.94
N ILE A 189 1.41 5.61 -11.73
CA ILE A 189 1.00 6.00 -13.07
C ILE A 189 1.69 5.05 -14.06
N LYS A 190 0.92 4.43 -14.96
CA LYS A 190 1.51 3.70 -16.09
C LYS A 190 2.01 4.73 -17.09
N TYR A 191 3.30 5.01 -17.04
CA TYR A 191 3.95 5.91 -17.98
C TYR A 191 3.97 5.28 -19.37
N PRO A 192 3.38 5.95 -20.35
CA PRO A 192 3.44 5.47 -21.72
C PRO A 192 4.83 5.81 -22.33
N ARG A 193 5.15 5.24 -23.50
CA ARG A 193 6.55 5.15 -24.00
C ARG A 193 7.10 6.53 -24.39
N LYS A 194 8.30 6.85 -23.89
CA LYS A 194 9.01 8.13 -24.18
C LYS A 194 8.97 8.50 -25.66
N GLY A 195 8.55 9.73 -25.97
CA GLY A 195 8.63 10.35 -27.30
C GLY A 195 7.30 10.66 -27.98
N HIS A 196 6.16 10.19 -27.46
CA HIS A 196 4.85 10.56 -28.02
C HIS A 196 4.27 11.79 -27.33
N VAL A 197 4.14 12.90 -28.05
CA VAL A 197 3.59 14.17 -27.51
C VAL A 197 2.20 13.98 -26.92
N GLN A 198 1.33 13.17 -27.55
CA GLN A 198 -0.04 12.89 -27.07
C GLN A 198 -0.07 12.31 -25.65
N GLU A 199 0.92 11.49 -25.32
CA GLU A 199 1.02 10.86 -24.02
C GLU A 199 1.44 11.86 -22.93
N VAL A 200 2.35 12.79 -23.25
CA VAL A 200 2.72 13.89 -22.37
C VAL A 200 1.52 14.80 -22.11
N LEU A 201 0.75 15.13 -23.15
CA LEU A 201 -0.47 15.93 -23.03
C LEU A 201 -1.51 15.26 -22.12
N LEU A 202 -1.72 13.95 -22.27
CA LEU A 202 -2.60 13.21 -21.36
C LEU A 202 -2.15 13.35 -19.89
N ILE A 203 -0.84 13.23 -19.61
CA ILE A 203 -0.33 13.38 -18.24
C ILE A 203 -0.43 14.82 -17.75
N MET A 204 -0.41 15.83 -18.63
CA MET A 204 -0.70 17.22 -18.26
C MET A 204 -2.17 17.42 -17.84
N ASP A 205 -3.10 16.77 -18.52
CA ASP A 205 -4.51 16.78 -18.11
C ASP A 205 -4.71 16.06 -16.76
N VAL A 206 -4.01 14.94 -16.55
CA VAL A 206 -3.97 14.25 -15.24
C VAL A 206 -3.37 15.14 -14.17
N TYR A 207 -2.31 15.91 -14.48
CA TYR A 207 -1.71 16.87 -13.55
C TYR A 207 -2.72 17.94 -13.13
N LYS A 208 -3.47 18.51 -14.09
CA LYS A 208 -4.55 19.45 -13.78
C LYS A 208 -5.62 18.83 -12.87
N LEU A 209 -6.00 17.58 -13.11
CA LEU A 209 -6.92 16.86 -12.20
C LEU A 209 -6.32 16.65 -10.81
N ALA A 210 -5.03 16.30 -10.72
CA ALA A 210 -4.32 16.15 -9.45
C ALA A 210 -4.37 17.43 -8.61
N LEU A 211 -4.10 18.58 -9.23
CA LEU A 211 -4.19 19.90 -8.57
C LEU A 211 -5.62 20.18 -8.09
N SER A 212 -6.62 20.03 -8.97
CA SER A 212 -8.01 20.33 -8.64
C SER A 212 -8.60 19.39 -7.57
N PHE A 213 -8.15 18.14 -7.52
CA PHE A 213 -8.62 17.14 -6.54
C PHE A 213 -7.71 17.04 -5.31
N GLN A 214 -6.65 17.86 -5.23
CA GLN A 214 -5.71 17.94 -4.12
C GLN A 214 -4.97 16.61 -3.86
N LEU A 215 -4.44 16.00 -4.92
CA LEU A 215 -3.69 14.74 -4.89
C LEU A 215 -2.18 15.00 -5.02
N ALA A 216 -1.55 15.48 -3.93
CA ALA A 216 -0.13 15.89 -3.92
C ALA A 216 0.84 14.83 -4.46
N ARG A 217 0.64 13.56 -4.12
CA ARG A 217 1.49 12.47 -4.63
C ARG A 217 1.34 12.27 -6.14
N LEU A 218 0.12 12.36 -6.67
CA LEU A 218 -0.13 12.25 -8.11
C LEU A 218 0.45 13.47 -8.85
N GLU A 219 0.30 14.65 -8.26
CA GLU A 219 0.89 15.91 -8.74
C GLU A 219 2.38 15.75 -9.00
N GLN A 220 3.14 15.27 -8.00
CA GLN A 220 4.58 15.06 -8.11
C GLN A 220 4.96 14.04 -9.17
N LEU A 221 4.24 12.91 -9.25
CA LEU A 221 4.50 11.88 -10.26
C LEU A 221 4.28 12.43 -11.67
N CYS A 222 3.24 13.24 -11.87
CA CYS A 222 2.98 13.91 -13.14
C CYS A 222 4.11 14.90 -13.48
N VAL A 223 4.50 15.79 -12.55
CA VAL A 223 5.58 16.76 -12.77
C VAL A 223 6.89 16.05 -13.12
N GLN A 224 7.29 15.07 -12.31
CA GLN A 224 8.52 14.31 -12.53
C GLN A 224 8.57 13.66 -13.92
N TYR A 225 7.46 13.06 -14.36
CA TYR A 225 7.39 12.45 -15.68
C TYR A 225 7.45 13.47 -16.80
N ILE A 226 6.66 14.54 -16.70
CA ILE A 226 6.58 15.55 -17.76
C ILE A 226 7.94 16.23 -17.90
N GLU A 227 8.57 16.68 -16.81
CA GLU A 227 9.90 17.31 -16.83
C GLU A 227 10.97 16.38 -17.43
N ALA A 228 10.94 15.07 -17.09
CA ALA A 228 11.85 14.09 -17.66
C ALA A 228 11.56 13.75 -19.14
N SER A 229 10.41 14.15 -19.66
CA SER A 229 9.95 13.89 -21.03
C SER A 229 10.06 15.12 -21.94
N VAL A 230 10.26 16.31 -21.39
CA VAL A 230 10.45 17.55 -22.17
C VAL A 230 11.78 17.52 -22.90
N ASP A 231 11.73 17.72 -24.22
CA ASP A 231 12.89 17.77 -25.11
C ASP A 231 12.76 18.88 -26.18
N LEU A 232 13.75 18.97 -27.06
CA LEU A 232 13.78 19.99 -28.13
C LEU A 232 12.61 19.89 -29.11
N GLN A 233 12.02 18.70 -29.28
CA GLN A 233 10.95 18.45 -30.26
C GLN A 233 9.58 18.81 -29.70
N ASN A 234 9.36 18.62 -28.39
CA ASN A 234 8.03 18.76 -27.79
C ASN A 234 7.87 20.01 -26.88
N VAL A 235 8.95 20.68 -26.47
CA VAL A 235 8.89 21.72 -25.43
C VAL A 235 7.91 22.85 -25.73
N LEU A 236 7.77 23.27 -27.00
CA LEU A 236 6.87 24.35 -27.37
C LEU A 236 5.39 23.95 -27.22
N ILE A 237 5.05 22.73 -27.61
CA ILE A 237 3.70 22.19 -27.49
C ILE A 237 3.37 22.02 -26.00
N VAL A 238 4.30 21.48 -25.20
CA VAL A 238 4.12 21.33 -23.74
C VAL A 238 3.96 22.71 -23.08
N CYS A 239 4.76 23.71 -23.48
CA CYS A 239 4.69 25.07 -22.93
C CYS A 239 3.33 25.74 -23.22
N GLU A 240 2.85 25.65 -24.47
CA GLU A 240 1.55 26.21 -24.87
C GLU A 240 0.40 25.52 -24.14
N ASN A 241 0.44 24.20 -23.98
CA ASN A 241 -0.58 23.48 -23.23
C ASN A 241 -0.50 23.77 -21.72
N ALA A 242 0.69 23.94 -21.15
CA ALA A 242 0.85 24.33 -19.75
C ALA A 242 0.23 25.71 -19.50
N ASN A 243 0.39 26.64 -20.44
CA ASN A 243 -0.27 27.95 -20.39
C ASN A 243 -1.80 27.84 -20.48
N LYS A 244 -2.34 27.02 -21.41
CA LYS A 244 -3.79 26.80 -21.56
C LYS A 244 -4.43 26.16 -20.32
N LEU A 245 -3.73 25.20 -19.71
CA LEU A 245 -4.18 24.49 -18.52
C LEU A 245 -3.89 25.25 -17.21
N GLN A 246 -3.20 26.40 -17.28
CA GLN A 246 -2.77 27.20 -16.12
C GLN A 246 -1.85 26.44 -15.16
N LEU A 247 -0.93 25.67 -15.72
CA LEU A 247 0.07 24.88 -14.99
C LEU A 247 1.38 25.68 -14.87
N ASP A 248 1.38 26.69 -13.99
CA ASP A 248 2.43 27.71 -13.93
C ASP A 248 3.83 27.13 -13.66
N GLN A 249 3.95 26.16 -12.75
CA GLN A 249 5.24 25.50 -12.45
C GLN A 249 5.82 24.78 -13.67
N LEU A 250 4.96 24.09 -14.43
CA LEU A 250 5.40 23.38 -15.64
C LEU A 250 5.71 24.36 -16.76
N LYS A 251 4.91 25.41 -16.93
CA LYS A 251 5.20 26.49 -17.87
C LYS A 251 6.56 27.12 -17.58
N GLU A 252 6.88 27.38 -16.30
CA GLU A 252 8.17 27.89 -15.87
C GLU A 252 9.32 26.95 -16.28
N HIS A 253 9.16 25.65 -16.04
CA HIS A 253 10.13 24.64 -16.46
C HIS A 253 10.39 24.68 -17.97
N CYS A 254 9.33 24.68 -18.78
CA CYS A 254 9.43 24.75 -20.24
C CYS A 254 10.13 26.02 -20.71
N LEU A 255 9.77 27.17 -20.15
CA LEU A 255 10.39 28.45 -20.51
C LEU A 255 11.88 28.46 -20.17
N ASN A 256 12.26 27.95 -19.00
CA ASN A 256 13.65 27.80 -18.59
C ASN A 256 14.42 26.83 -19.50
N PHE A 257 13.76 25.79 -20.03
CA PHE A 257 14.36 24.89 -21.01
C PHE A 257 14.62 25.59 -22.36
N VAL A 258 13.64 26.35 -22.86
CA VAL A 258 13.70 27.04 -24.17
C VAL A 258 14.81 28.10 -24.20
N VAL A 259 14.95 28.90 -23.14
CA VAL A 259 15.90 30.04 -23.14
C VAL A 259 17.37 29.65 -22.93
N LYS A 260 17.67 28.37 -22.64
CA LYS A 260 19.04 27.85 -22.57
C LYS A 260 19.78 28.12 -23.88
N GLU A 261 21.04 28.58 -23.79
CA GLU A 261 21.83 28.94 -24.97
C GLU A 261 21.96 27.81 -25.99
N SER A 262 22.10 26.57 -25.52
CA SER A 262 22.18 25.38 -26.38
C SER A 262 20.88 25.06 -27.12
N HIS A 263 19.73 25.51 -26.62
CA HIS A 263 18.41 25.10 -27.12
C HIS A 263 17.72 26.21 -27.92
N PHE A 264 17.87 27.47 -27.51
CA PHE A 264 17.07 28.59 -28.01
C PHE A 264 17.03 28.68 -29.53
N ASN A 265 18.21 28.71 -30.18
CA ASN A 265 18.29 28.83 -31.64
C ASN A 265 17.66 27.65 -32.37
N GLN A 266 17.74 26.44 -31.80
CA GLN A 266 17.12 25.25 -32.40
C GLN A 266 15.60 25.34 -32.29
N VAL A 267 15.10 25.75 -31.13
CA VAL A 267 13.67 25.82 -30.83
C VAL A 267 12.97 26.93 -31.63
N ILE A 268 13.54 28.13 -31.75
CA ILE A 268 12.91 29.23 -32.49
C ILE A 268 12.82 28.99 -34.00
N MET A 269 13.67 28.11 -34.55
CA MET A 269 13.68 27.76 -35.97
C MET A 269 12.68 26.64 -36.31
N THR A 270 12.01 26.08 -35.31
CA THR A 270 10.98 25.04 -35.50
C THR A 270 9.68 25.65 -36.03
N LYS A 271 8.91 24.87 -36.81
CA LYS A 271 7.60 25.32 -37.32
C LYS A 271 6.59 25.51 -36.21
N GLU A 272 6.76 24.75 -35.13
CA GLU A 272 5.94 24.79 -33.93
C GLU A 272 5.99 26.17 -33.26
N PHE A 273 7.10 26.90 -33.39
CA PHE A 273 7.24 28.26 -32.85
C PHE A 273 6.30 29.28 -33.52
N GLU A 274 6.07 29.15 -34.83
CA GLU A 274 5.16 30.02 -35.59
C GLU A 274 3.70 29.88 -35.13
N HIS A 275 3.34 28.72 -34.58
CA HIS A 275 1.98 28.39 -34.15
C HIS A 275 1.71 28.71 -32.68
N LEU A 276 2.70 29.21 -31.94
CA LEU A 276 2.53 29.60 -30.54
C LEU A 276 1.63 30.82 -30.40
N SER A 277 0.93 30.90 -29.27
CA SER A 277 0.13 32.07 -28.95
C SER A 277 1.02 33.32 -28.81
N THR A 278 0.57 34.46 -29.33
CA THR A 278 1.32 35.73 -29.28
C THR A 278 1.78 36.11 -27.86
N PRO A 279 0.97 35.94 -26.79
CA PRO A 279 1.43 36.19 -25.42
C PRO A 279 2.64 35.34 -25.03
N LEU A 280 2.65 34.06 -25.41
CA LEU A 280 3.72 33.14 -25.06
C LEU A 280 5.01 33.42 -25.83
N ILE A 281 4.92 33.81 -27.10
CA ILE A 281 6.09 34.26 -27.90
C ILE A 281 6.73 35.47 -27.23
N VAL A 282 5.93 36.48 -26.87
CA VAL A 282 6.42 37.69 -26.18
C VAL A 282 7.09 37.34 -24.86
N GLU A 283 6.53 36.39 -24.10
CA GLU A 283 7.09 35.93 -22.83
C GLU A 283 8.44 35.22 -23.00
N ILE A 284 8.56 34.33 -24.00
CA ILE A 284 9.82 33.64 -24.34
C ILE A 284 10.91 34.66 -24.68
N VAL A 285 10.60 35.62 -25.56
CA VAL A 285 11.56 36.66 -26.00
C VAL A 285 11.98 37.53 -24.81
N ARG A 286 11.02 37.96 -23.97
CA ARG A 286 11.32 38.75 -22.77
C ARG A 286 12.22 38.01 -21.81
N ARG A 287 11.95 36.73 -21.53
CA ARG A 287 12.82 35.91 -20.67
C ARG A 287 14.23 35.75 -21.22
N LYS A 288 14.39 35.68 -22.55
CA LYS A 288 15.72 35.59 -23.15
C LYS A 288 16.52 36.88 -23.00
N GLN A 289 15.85 38.04 -23.08
CA GLN A 289 16.47 39.35 -22.88
C GLN A 289 16.76 39.64 -21.40
N GLN A 290 15.85 39.25 -20.52
CA GLN A 290 15.90 39.48 -19.08
C GLN A 290 15.57 38.18 -18.34
N PRO A 291 16.60 37.36 -18.02
CA PRO A 291 16.39 36.13 -17.26
C PRO A 291 15.85 36.46 -15.87
N PRO A 292 14.77 35.80 -15.40
CA PRO A 292 14.28 36.01 -14.05
C PRO A 292 15.33 35.56 -13.02
N PRO A 293 15.40 36.22 -11.85
CA PRO A 293 16.26 35.78 -10.76
C PRO A 293 15.82 34.39 -10.29
N ARG A 294 16.79 33.51 -10.01
CA ARG A 294 16.52 32.18 -9.47
C ARG A 294 15.93 32.32 -8.06
N LEU A 295 14.65 32.00 -7.92
CA LEU A 295 14.01 31.86 -6.62
C LEU A 295 14.24 30.43 -6.14
N TYR A 296 15.04 30.28 -5.08
CA TYR A 296 15.15 29.02 -4.35
C TYR A 296 13.96 28.97 -3.38
N SER A 297 13.11 27.95 -3.52
CA SER A 297 12.08 27.65 -2.53
C SER A 297 12.67 26.67 -1.52
N ASP A 298 12.84 27.11 -0.28
CA ASP A 298 13.30 26.28 0.84
C ASP A 298 12.14 25.49 1.50
N GLN A 299 10.93 25.51 0.92
CA GLN A 299 9.80 24.79 1.49
C GLN A 299 9.92 23.29 1.22
N PRO A 300 9.72 22.44 2.25
CA PRO A 300 9.69 20.99 2.05
C PRO A 300 8.53 20.64 1.12
N VAL A 301 8.84 19.86 0.08
CA VAL A 301 7.82 19.44 -0.90
C VAL A 301 6.86 18.46 -0.22
N ASP A 302 5.55 18.76 -0.23
CA ASP A 302 4.54 17.82 0.26
C ASP A 302 4.42 16.64 -0.71
N ILE A 303 4.91 15.47 -0.29
CA ILE A 303 4.90 14.21 -1.07
C ILE A 303 3.53 13.50 -0.99
N GLY A 304 2.62 14.00 -0.15
CA GLY A 304 1.34 13.37 0.11
C GLY A 304 1.48 12.00 0.78
N THR A 305 0.41 11.21 0.73
CA THR A 305 0.31 9.90 1.39
C THR A 305 0.35 8.73 0.40
N SER A 306 1.00 7.64 0.78
CA SER A 306 1.02 6.39 0.01
C SER A 306 -0.28 5.61 0.17
N LEU A 307 -0.53 4.67 -0.76
CA LEU A 307 -1.69 3.77 -0.68
C LEU A 307 -1.74 3.02 0.66
N VAL A 308 -0.60 2.55 1.15
CA VAL A 308 -0.48 1.83 2.43
C VAL A 308 -0.92 2.73 3.59
N GLN A 309 -0.47 3.99 3.62
CA GLN A 309 -0.81 4.94 4.68
C GLN A 309 -2.30 5.26 4.70
N ASP A 310 -2.90 5.53 3.54
CA ASP A 310 -4.32 5.85 3.46
C ASP A 310 -5.19 4.66 3.83
N MET A 311 -4.84 3.45 3.37
CA MET A 311 -5.61 2.24 3.70
C MET A 311 -5.47 1.85 5.18
N LYS A 312 -4.30 2.10 5.79
CA LYS A 312 -4.12 1.97 7.24
C LYS A 312 -5.06 2.92 8.00
N ALA A 313 -5.04 4.21 7.68
CA ALA A 313 -5.93 5.20 8.30
C ALA A 313 -7.41 4.84 8.09
N TYR A 314 -7.74 4.24 6.93
CA TYR A 314 -9.08 3.78 6.60
C TYR A 314 -9.56 2.63 7.49
N LEU A 315 -8.70 1.64 7.76
CA LEU A 315 -8.97 0.55 8.70
C LEU A 315 -9.11 1.04 10.15
N GLU A 316 -8.29 2.02 10.54
CA GLU A 316 -8.22 2.60 11.90
C GLU A 316 -9.39 3.53 12.23
N GLY A 317 -10.26 3.85 11.26
CA GLY A 317 -11.53 4.53 11.54
C GLY A 317 -11.98 5.51 10.46
N ALA A 318 -11.08 5.98 9.60
CA ALA A 318 -11.42 6.98 8.58
C ALA A 318 -12.42 6.47 7.52
N GLY A 319 -12.69 5.17 7.46
CA GLY A 319 -13.64 4.55 6.54
C GLY A 319 -14.97 4.10 7.14
N LEU A 320 -15.21 4.27 8.44
CA LEU A 320 -16.35 3.64 9.13
C LEU A 320 -17.73 3.95 8.51
N GLU A 321 -17.92 5.17 8.01
CA GLU A 321 -19.17 5.62 7.36
C GLU A 321 -19.44 4.95 5.99
N PHE A 322 -18.46 4.24 5.45
CA PHE A 322 -18.49 3.59 4.14
C PHE A 322 -18.44 2.06 4.23
N CYS A 323 -18.42 1.49 5.45
CA CYS A 323 -18.51 0.05 5.64
C CYS A 323 -19.86 -0.47 5.14
N ASP A 324 -19.82 -1.55 4.37
CA ASP A 324 -20.98 -2.16 3.71
C ASP A 324 -21.17 -3.64 4.07
N ILE A 325 -20.33 -4.15 4.99
CA ILE A 325 -20.41 -5.50 5.56
C ILE A 325 -19.91 -5.52 7.01
N THR A 326 -20.43 -6.46 7.81
CA THR A 326 -19.98 -6.68 9.19
C THR A 326 -19.37 -8.06 9.34
N LEU A 327 -18.16 -8.12 9.86
CA LEU A 327 -17.47 -9.36 10.21
C LEU A 327 -17.72 -9.69 11.67
N LEU A 328 -18.11 -10.92 11.99
CA LEU A 328 -18.40 -11.39 13.35
C LEU A 328 -17.26 -12.28 13.83
N LEU A 329 -16.52 -11.83 14.85
CA LEU A 329 -15.52 -12.63 15.55
C LEU A 329 -16.08 -13.06 16.90
N ASP A 330 -16.45 -14.34 17.03
CA ASP A 330 -17.09 -14.87 18.24
C ASP A 330 -18.32 -14.03 18.67
N GLY A 331 -19.14 -13.64 17.70
CA GLY A 331 -20.31 -12.77 17.90
C GLY A 331 -19.99 -11.28 18.07
N HIS A 332 -18.72 -10.87 18.14
CA HIS A 332 -18.34 -9.46 18.19
C HIS A 332 -18.32 -8.83 16.79
N PRO A 333 -19.12 -7.79 16.52
CA PRO A 333 -19.19 -7.17 15.20
C PRO A 333 -18.00 -6.25 14.93
N ARG A 334 -17.46 -6.36 13.71
CA ARG A 334 -16.42 -5.52 13.15
C ARG A 334 -16.82 -5.06 11.75
N PRO A 335 -17.21 -3.79 11.56
CA PRO A 335 -17.51 -3.23 10.24
C PRO A 335 -16.29 -3.30 9.30
N ALA A 336 -16.53 -3.59 8.02
CA ALA A 336 -15.52 -3.71 6.98
C ALA A 336 -16.06 -3.32 5.59
N HIS A 337 -15.22 -3.46 4.55
CA HIS A 337 -15.52 -3.06 3.18
C HIS A 337 -15.42 -4.25 2.23
N LYS A 338 -16.51 -4.58 1.52
CA LYS A 338 -16.56 -5.73 0.59
C LYS A 338 -15.52 -5.62 -0.50
N ALA A 339 -15.39 -4.45 -1.12
CA ALA A 339 -14.43 -4.22 -2.21
C ALA A 339 -12.98 -4.54 -1.78
N ILE A 340 -12.60 -4.11 -0.57
CA ILE A 340 -11.25 -4.37 -0.03
C ILE A 340 -11.07 -5.86 0.28
N LEU A 341 -12.04 -6.49 0.94
CA LEU A 341 -12.00 -7.91 1.27
C LEU A 341 -11.91 -8.78 0.01
N ALA A 342 -12.78 -8.53 -0.98
CA ALA A 342 -12.83 -9.28 -2.24
C ALA A 342 -11.55 -9.10 -3.07
N ALA A 343 -10.96 -7.91 -3.09
CA ALA A 343 -9.70 -7.70 -3.81
C ALA A 343 -8.54 -8.51 -3.23
N ARG A 344 -8.56 -8.77 -1.92
CA ARG A 344 -7.43 -9.34 -1.17
C ARG A 344 -7.62 -10.82 -0.84
N SER A 345 -8.81 -11.38 -1.06
CA SER A 345 -9.20 -12.72 -0.69
C SER A 345 -10.21 -13.30 -1.68
N SER A 346 -9.81 -14.36 -2.36
CA SER A 346 -10.70 -15.10 -3.27
C SER A 346 -11.86 -15.78 -2.54
N TYR A 347 -11.71 -16.10 -1.24
CA TYR A 347 -12.80 -16.59 -0.39
C TYR A 347 -13.91 -15.55 -0.27
N PHE A 348 -13.58 -14.31 0.14
CA PHE A 348 -14.57 -13.23 0.24
C PHE A 348 -15.12 -12.85 -1.13
N GLU A 349 -14.28 -12.82 -2.16
CA GLU A 349 -14.72 -12.61 -3.55
C GLU A 349 -15.78 -13.63 -3.97
N ALA A 350 -15.55 -14.93 -3.71
CA ALA A 350 -16.49 -15.99 -4.02
C ALA A 350 -17.78 -15.91 -3.19
N MET A 351 -17.64 -15.62 -1.89
CA MET A 351 -18.76 -15.44 -0.99
C MET A 351 -19.68 -14.31 -1.46
N PHE A 352 -19.16 -13.12 -1.74
CA PHE A 352 -20.00 -11.98 -2.13
C PHE A 352 -20.63 -12.13 -3.52
N ARG A 353 -20.02 -12.94 -4.38
CA ARG A 353 -20.56 -13.23 -5.71
C ARG A 353 -21.69 -14.26 -5.68
N SER A 354 -21.57 -15.28 -4.85
CA SER A 354 -22.42 -16.48 -4.93
C SER A 354 -23.30 -16.71 -3.71
N PHE A 355 -22.88 -16.25 -2.53
CA PHE A 355 -23.49 -16.57 -1.23
C PHE A 355 -23.43 -15.36 -0.29
N MET A 356 -23.91 -14.21 -0.76
CA MET A 356 -23.95 -13.00 0.06
C MET A 356 -24.98 -13.17 1.21
N PRO A 357 -24.58 -13.01 2.48
CA PRO A 357 -25.51 -13.07 3.60
C PRO A 357 -26.60 -11.99 3.50
N GLU A 358 -27.85 -12.35 3.76
CA GLU A 358 -28.99 -11.43 3.69
C GLU A 358 -28.92 -10.31 4.74
N ASP A 359 -28.37 -10.62 5.91
CA ASP A 359 -28.17 -9.68 7.02
C ASP A 359 -26.85 -8.88 6.92
N GLY A 360 -26.04 -9.15 5.88
CA GLY A 360 -24.74 -8.51 5.67
C GLY A 360 -23.70 -8.87 6.73
N GLN A 361 -23.87 -9.99 7.45
CA GLN A 361 -22.96 -10.43 8.50
C GLN A 361 -22.19 -11.69 8.10
N VAL A 362 -20.88 -11.72 8.35
CA VAL A 362 -20.01 -12.85 8.01
C VAL A 362 -19.26 -13.31 9.24
N ASN A 363 -19.48 -14.56 9.64
CA ASN A 363 -18.72 -15.19 10.72
C ASN A 363 -17.27 -15.46 10.30
N ILE A 364 -16.33 -15.10 11.17
CA ILE A 364 -14.90 -15.25 10.93
C ILE A 364 -14.38 -16.48 11.66
N SER A 365 -13.84 -17.41 10.89
CA SER A 365 -13.09 -18.57 11.38
C SER A 365 -11.97 -18.93 10.40
N ILE A 366 -11.02 -19.76 10.83
CA ILE A 366 -10.02 -20.41 9.98
C ILE A 366 -10.18 -21.91 10.21
N GLY A 367 -10.85 -22.58 9.27
CA GLY A 367 -11.33 -23.94 9.48
C GLY A 367 -12.37 -23.99 10.60
N GLU A 368 -12.13 -24.84 11.59
CA GLU A 368 -12.95 -24.99 12.79
C GLU A 368 -12.53 -24.07 13.96
N MET A 369 -11.46 -23.29 13.77
CA MET A 369 -10.86 -22.45 14.82
C MET A 369 -11.28 -20.98 14.66
N VAL A 370 -11.66 -20.34 15.76
CA VAL A 370 -11.88 -18.89 15.83
C VAL A 370 -10.60 -18.22 16.31
N PRO A 371 -10.00 -17.30 15.53
CA PRO A 371 -8.74 -16.65 15.91
C PRO A 371 -8.93 -15.72 17.11
N SER A 372 -7.83 -15.40 17.80
CA SER A 372 -7.85 -14.36 18.83
C SER A 372 -8.24 -13.00 18.22
N LYS A 373 -8.76 -12.07 19.03
CA LYS A 373 -9.04 -10.70 18.58
C LYS A 373 -7.81 -10.02 17.98
N GLN A 374 -6.64 -10.23 18.58
CA GLN A 374 -5.38 -9.66 18.09
C GLN A 374 -4.98 -10.26 16.74
N ALA A 375 -5.05 -11.58 16.60
CA ALA A 375 -4.81 -12.27 15.33
C ALA A 375 -5.79 -11.84 14.24
N PHE A 376 -7.07 -11.65 14.58
CA PHE A 376 -8.06 -11.13 13.64
C PHE A 376 -7.74 -9.71 13.16
N GLU A 377 -7.37 -8.80 14.07
CA GLU A 377 -6.92 -7.46 13.67
C GLU A 377 -5.63 -7.52 12.83
N SER A 378 -4.69 -8.40 13.19
CA SER A 378 -3.48 -8.68 12.40
C SER A 378 -3.81 -9.16 10.97
N MET A 379 -4.84 -10.00 10.81
CA MET A 379 -5.34 -10.41 9.50
C MET A 379 -5.94 -9.23 8.72
N LEU A 380 -6.73 -8.36 9.37
CA LEU A 380 -7.29 -7.17 8.72
C LEU A 380 -6.20 -6.18 8.29
N ARG A 381 -5.15 -5.99 9.10
CA ARG A 381 -3.99 -5.16 8.74
C ARG A 381 -3.30 -5.67 7.46
N TYR A 382 -3.11 -6.99 7.35
CA TYR A 382 -2.58 -7.61 6.14
C TYR A 382 -3.50 -7.42 4.92
N ILE A 383 -4.81 -7.59 5.11
CA ILE A 383 -5.80 -7.41 4.05
C ILE A 383 -5.78 -5.96 3.55
N TYR A 384 -5.97 -4.98 4.44
CA TYR A 384 -6.16 -3.58 4.06
C TYR A 384 -4.90 -2.93 3.49
N TYR A 385 -3.74 -3.20 4.09
CA TYR A 385 -2.52 -2.47 3.73
C TYR A 385 -1.23 -3.34 3.73
N GLY A 386 -1.36 -4.66 3.78
CA GLY A 386 -0.26 -5.59 3.50
C GLY A 386 0.75 -5.77 4.64
N ASP A 387 0.43 -5.31 5.84
CA ASP A 387 1.31 -5.42 7.00
C ASP A 387 1.36 -6.84 7.55
N VAL A 388 2.57 -7.27 7.88
CA VAL A 388 2.91 -8.62 8.36
C VAL A 388 3.64 -8.57 9.70
N ASN A 389 3.76 -7.39 10.30
CA ASN A 389 4.36 -7.27 11.63
C ASN A 389 3.32 -7.68 12.67
N MET A 390 3.57 -8.78 13.37
CA MET A 390 2.67 -9.26 14.42
C MET A 390 3.42 -10.07 15.47
N PRO A 391 2.86 -10.25 16.67
CA PRO A 391 3.43 -11.14 17.66
C PRO A 391 3.48 -12.61 17.17
N PRO A 392 4.39 -13.45 17.70
CA PRO A 392 4.51 -14.85 17.31
C PRO A 392 3.24 -15.67 17.59
N GLU A 393 2.53 -15.38 18.68
CA GLU A 393 1.26 -16.02 19.02
C GLU A 393 0.18 -15.78 17.94
N ASP A 394 0.09 -14.56 17.39
CA ASP A 394 -0.79 -14.23 16.27
C ASP A 394 -0.38 -14.97 14.98
N SER A 395 0.93 -15.11 14.75
CA SER A 395 1.47 -15.82 13.59
C SER A 395 1.03 -17.29 13.55
N LEU A 396 0.83 -17.91 14.72
CA LEU A 396 0.37 -19.28 14.78
C LEU A 396 -1.11 -19.41 14.36
N TYR A 397 -1.98 -18.50 14.82
CA TYR A 397 -3.37 -18.43 14.37
C TYR A 397 -3.48 -18.17 12.87
N LEU A 398 -2.64 -17.29 12.33
CA LEU A 398 -2.71 -16.85 10.94
C LEU A 398 -1.93 -17.73 9.95
N PHE A 399 -1.20 -18.73 10.43
CA PHE A 399 -0.38 -19.58 9.57
C PHE A 399 -1.17 -20.24 8.43
N ALA A 400 -2.40 -20.68 8.72
CA ALA A 400 -3.31 -21.30 7.74
C ALA A 400 -4.20 -20.29 6.98
N ALA A 401 -4.23 -19.02 7.40
CA ALA A 401 -5.12 -18.01 6.84
C ALA A 401 -4.94 -17.80 5.32
N PRO A 402 -3.71 -17.78 4.75
CA PRO A 402 -3.54 -17.55 3.31
C PRO A 402 -4.18 -18.61 2.43
N TYR A 403 -4.15 -19.88 2.86
CA TYR A 403 -4.82 -20.96 2.13
C TYR A 403 -6.33 -20.92 2.34
N TYR A 404 -6.77 -20.72 3.59
CA TYR A 404 -8.20 -20.73 3.93
C TYR A 404 -8.97 -19.58 3.27
N TYR A 405 -8.44 -18.36 3.38
CA TYR A 405 -9.02 -17.17 2.78
C TYR A 405 -8.58 -16.95 1.32
N GLY A 406 -7.70 -17.79 0.79
CA GLY A 406 -7.24 -17.73 -0.60
C GLY A 406 -6.63 -16.38 -0.96
N PHE A 407 -5.62 -15.95 -0.21
CA PHE A 407 -4.83 -14.75 -0.52
C PHE A 407 -3.97 -14.97 -1.77
N SER A 408 -3.67 -13.89 -2.50
CA SER A 408 -2.99 -13.94 -3.80
C SER A 408 -1.61 -14.61 -3.78
N ASN A 409 -0.92 -14.60 -2.64
CA ASN A 409 0.32 -15.33 -2.44
C ASN A 409 0.50 -15.78 -0.98
N ASN A 410 1.56 -16.54 -0.73
CA ASN A 410 1.90 -17.06 0.59
C ASN A 410 2.77 -16.11 1.43
N ARG A 411 2.80 -14.79 1.14
CA ARG A 411 3.62 -13.80 1.89
C ARG A 411 3.34 -13.87 3.39
N LEU A 412 2.07 -13.77 3.78
CA LEU A 412 1.69 -13.79 5.20
C LEU A 412 2.16 -15.08 5.88
N GLN A 413 2.01 -16.23 5.22
CA GLN A 413 2.46 -17.50 5.77
C GLN A 413 3.98 -17.56 5.94
N ALA A 414 4.74 -17.11 4.94
CA ALA A 414 6.20 -17.11 5.01
C ALA A 414 6.71 -16.26 6.18
N TYR A 415 6.10 -15.10 6.41
CA TYR A 415 6.39 -14.27 7.58
C TYR A 415 5.95 -14.93 8.90
N CYS A 416 4.76 -15.54 8.95
CA CYS A 416 4.32 -16.28 10.14
C CYS A 416 5.31 -17.38 10.52
N LYS A 417 5.80 -18.14 9.52
CA LYS A 417 6.82 -19.17 9.71
C LYS A 417 8.09 -18.60 10.32
N GLN A 418 8.66 -17.56 9.71
CA GLN A 418 9.90 -16.94 10.21
C GLN A 418 9.72 -16.39 11.62
N ASN A 419 8.60 -15.72 11.89
CA ASN A 419 8.33 -15.13 13.19
C ASN A 419 8.29 -16.20 14.29
N LEU A 420 7.69 -17.36 13.98
CA LEU A 420 7.69 -18.53 14.87
C LEU A 420 9.06 -19.19 15.01
N GLU A 421 9.92 -19.15 13.98
CA GLU A 421 11.27 -19.73 14.06
C GLU A 421 12.25 -18.84 14.84
N MET A 422 12.09 -17.51 14.77
CA MET A 422 13.08 -16.56 15.26
C MET A 422 12.70 -15.90 16.60
N ASN A 423 11.40 -15.79 16.92
CA ASN A 423 10.92 -14.93 18.01
C ASN A 423 10.16 -15.68 19.12
N VAL A 424 10.29 -17.01 19.20
CA VAL A 424 9.81 -17.79 20.35
C VAL A 424 10.77 -17.61 21.52
N THR A 425 10.27 -17.08 22.63
CA THR A 425 11.05 -16.74 23.82
C THR A 425 10.34 -17.19 25.09
N VAL A 426 11.04 -17.15 26.23
CA VAL A 426 10.44 -17.43 27.56
C VAL A 426 9.22 -16.56 27.83
N GLU A 427 9.23 -15.32 27.37
CA GLU A 427 8.20 -14.33 27.73
C GLU A 427 6.87 -14.63 27.03
N ASN A 428 6.90 -15.18 25.81
CA ASN A 428 5.71 -15.45 25.00
C ASN A 428 5.37 -16.95 24.86
N VAL A 429 6.25 -17.87 25.29
CA VAL A 429 6.07 -19.32 25.10
C VAL A 429 4.73 -19.86 25.63
N LEU A 430 4.19 -19.31 26.72
CA LEU A 430 2.91 -19.75 27.29
C LEU A 430 1.71 -19.39 26.38
N GLN A 431 1.76 -18.22 25.74
CA GLN A 431 0.70 -17.80 24.81
C GLN A 431 0.80 -18.57 23.49
N ILE A 432 2.03 -18.84 23.03
CA ILE A 432 2.27 -19.68 21.85
C ILE A 432 1.83 -21.12 22.11
N LEU A 433 2.03 -21.65 23.33
CA LEU A 433 1.52 -22.97 23.72
C LEU A 433 -0.01 -23.03 23.62
N GLU A 434 -0.72 -22.02 24.14
CA GLU A 434 -2.18 -21.94 24.04
C GLU A 434 -2.65 -21.85 22.58
N ALA A 435 -1.98 -21.01 21.78
CA ALA A 435 -2.27 -20.90 20.36
C ALA A 435 -1.99 -22.22 19.62
N ALA A 436 -0.92 -22.95 19.97
CA ALA A 436 -0.58 -24.23 19.36
C ALA A 436 -1.63 -25.30 19.66
N ASP A 437 -2.16 -25.30 20.87
CA ASP A 437 -3.25 -26.18 21.25
C ASP A 437 -4.54 -25.85 20.50
N LYS A 438 -4.95 -24.58 20.47
CA LYS A 438 -6.15 -24.15 19.73
C LYS A 438 -6.07 -24.40 18.23
N THR A 439 -4.90 -24.22 17.64
CA THR A 439 -4.65 -24.46 16.21
C THR A 439 -4.29 -25.91 15.88
N GLN A 440 -4.19 -26.79 16.89
CA GLN A 440 -3.75 -28.18 16.76
C GLN A 440 -2.37 -28.34 16.10
N ALA A 441 -1.48 -27.36 16.31
CA ALA A 441 -0.10 -27.36 15.83
C ALA A 441 0.80 -28.19 16.78
N LEU A 442 0.70 -29.52 16.69
CA LEU A 442 1.34 -30.46 17.62
C LEU A 442 2.86 -30.29 17.74
N ASP A 443 3.55 -30.02 16.64
CA ASP A 443 5.02 -29.84 16.66
C ASP A 443 5.42 -28.56 17.40
N MET A 444 4.66 -27.47 17.20
CA MET A 444 4.87 -26.23 17.94
C MET A 444 4.52 -26.40 19.41
N LYS A 445 3.45 -27.15 19.73
CA LYS A 445 3.08 -27.49 21.11
C LYS A 445 4.22 -28.24 21.82
N LYS A 446 4.79 -29.27 21.19
CA LYS A 446 5.96 -30.01 21.70
C LYS A 446 7.18 -29.10 21.89
N HIS A 447 7.45 -28.23 20.91
CA HIS A 447 8.56 -27.28 20.99
C HIS A 447 8.40 -26.30 22.18
N CYS A 448 7.18 -25.77 22.37
CA CYS A 448 6.88 -24.90 23.51
C CYS A 448 7.06 -25.63 24.85
N LEU A 449 6.53 -26.86 24.98
CA LEU A 449 6.71 -27.69 26.18
C LEU A 449 8.19 -27.94 26.48
N HIS A 450 9.00 -28.24 25.46
CA HIS A 450 10.45 -28.39 25.62
C HIS A 450 11.12 -27.13 26.20
N ILE A 451 10.82 -25.96 25.65
CA ILE A 451 11.35 -24.68 26.18
C ILE A 451 10.88 -24.45 27.62
N ILE A 452 9.60 -24.68 27.90
CA ILE A 452 9.00 -24.49 29.23
C ILE A 452 9.69 -25.35 30.26
N VAL A 453 9.92 -26.63 29.96
CA VAL A 453 10.57 -27.57 30.86
C VAL A 453 12.03 -27.17 31.12
N HIS A 454 12.79 -26.86 30.08
CA HIS A 454 14.20 -26.44 30.21
C HIS A 454 14.38 -25.13 30.98
N GLN A 455 13.39 -24.22 30.95
CA GLN A 455 13.47 -22.91 31.58
C GLN A 455 12.34 -22.67 32.59
N PHE A 456 11.86 -23.75 33.22
CA PHE A 456 10.66 -23.74 34.06
C PHE A 456 10.71 -22.76 35.22
N ILE A 457 11.89 -22.57 35.83
CA ILE A 457 12.06 -21.60 36.94
C ILE A 457 11.75 -20.16 36.50
N LYS A 458 12.01 -19.81 35.24
CA LYS A 458 11.65 -18.49 34.70
C LYS A 458 10.18 -18.45 34.32
N VAL A 459 9.70 -19.48 33.61
CA VAL A 459 8.31 -19.56 33.14
C VAL A 459 7.31 -19.62 34.30
N SER A 460 7.61 -20.33 35.38
CA SER A 460 6.76 -20.45 36.58
C SER A 460 6.54 -19.14 37.33
N LYS A 461 7.39 -18.14 37.10
CA LYS A 461 7.24 -16.79 37.65
C LYS A 461 6.39 -15.89 36.77
N LEU A 462 6.05 -16.30 35.54
CA LEU A 462 5.21 -15.51 34.66
C LEU A 462 3.77 -15.50 35.18
N PRO A 463 3.09 -14.34 35.17
CA PRO A 463 1.73 -14.23 35.67
C PRO A 463 0.75 -15.09 34.85
N ASN A 464 1.04 -15.24 33.55
CA ASN A 464 0.18 -15.92 32.58
C ASN A 464 0.13 -17.45 32.76
N LEU A 465 1.02 -18.04 33.57
CA LEU A 465 0.95 -19.49 33.83
C LEU A 465 -0.37 -19.85 34.52
N ARG A 466 -0.86 -18.97 35.40
CA ARG A 466 -2.10 -19.18 36.17
C ARG A 466 -3.36 -19.07 35.34
N SER A 467 -3.29 -18.45 34.16
CA SER A 467 -4.44 -18.28 33.25
C SER A 467 -4.59 -19.42 32.24
N LEU A 468 -3.66 -20.37 32.19
CA LEU A 468 -3.76 -21.52 31.30
C LEU A 468 -4.92 -22.45 31.69
N SER A 469 -5.44 -23.16 30.67
CA SER A 469 -6.42 -24.20 30.90
C SER A 469 -5.83 -25.33 31.76
N GLN A 470 -6.71 -26.02 32.50
CA GLN A 470 -6.31 -27.17 33.31
C GLN A 470 -5.60 -28.24 32.47
N LEU A 471 -6.05 -28.46 31.23
CA LEU A 471 -5.44 -29.42 30.30
C LEU A 471 -4.00 -29.03 29.95
N LEU A 472 -3.74 -27.77 29.63
CA LEU A 472 -2.38 -27.31 29.33
C LEU A 472 -1.45 -27.35 30.55
N LEU A 473 -1.98 -27.09 31.74
CA LEU A 473 -1.21 -27.24 32.98
C LEU A 473 -0.84 -28.71 33.24
N LEU A 474 -1.74 -29.64 32.96
CA LEU A 474 -1.46 -31.07 33.04
C LEU A 474 -0.38 -31.48 32.03
N ASP A 475 -0.49 -31.02 30.78
CA ASP A 475 0.53 -31.28 29.75
C ASP A 475 1.92 -30.78 30.17
N ILE A 476 1.99 -29.61 30.81
CA ILE A 476 3.24 -29.05 31.34
C ILE A 476 3.77 -29.93 32.48
N ILE A 477 2.93 -30.34 33.43
CA ILE A 477 3.34 -31.19 34.56
C ILE A 477 3.83 -32.56 34.08
N GLU A 478 3.13 -33.18 33.14
CA GLU A 478 3.53 -34.46 32.55
C GLU A 478 4.87 -34.34 31.84
N SER A 479 5.05 -33.27 31.04
CA SER A 479 6.32 -33.00 30.36
C SER A 479 7.48 -32.75 31.34
N LEU A 480 7.23 -32.07 32.46
CA LEU A 480 8.21 -31.87 33.53
C LEU A 480 8.59 -33.19 34.21
N ALA A 481 7.61 -34.04 34.53
CA ALA A 481 7.83 -35.33 35.17
C ALA A 481 8.69 -36.25 34.29
N ASN A 482 8.40 -36.29 32.99
CA ASN A 482 9.19 -37.04 32.02
C ASN A 482 10.64 -36.52 31.96
N HIS A 483 10.84 -35.20 31.88
CA HIS A 483 12.18 -34.62 31.83
C HIS A 483 13.01 -34.84 33.11
N ILE A 484 12.38 -34.78 34.28
CA ILE A 484 13.03 -35.11 35.55
C ILE A 484 13.46 -36.58 35.56
N SER A 485 12.60 -37.47 35.10
CA SER A 485 12.88 -38.92 35.03
C SER A 485 14.05 -39.21 34.07
N ASP A 486 14.03 -38.61 32.87
CA ASP A 486 15.10 -38.76 31.89
C ASP A 486 16.45 -38.24 32.41
N LYS A 487 16.44 -37.11 33.12
CA LYS A 487 17.65 -36.54 33.71
C LYS A 487 18.24 -37.44 34.80
N GLN A 488 17.40 -38.03 35.65
CA GLN A 488 17.83 -38.99 36.68
C GLN A 488 18.40 -40.28 36.06
N CYS A 489 17.79 -40.77 34.98
CA CYS A 489 18.32 -41.92 34.23
C CYS A 489 19.67 -41.61 33.57
N ALA A 490 19.84 -40.41 33.01
CA ALA A 490 21.11 -39.99 32.40
C ALA A 490 22.24 -39.85 33.44
N GLU A 491 21.96 -39.31 34.62
CA GLU A 491 22.93 -39.19 35.72
C GLU A 491 23.34 -40.56 36.29
N MET A 492 22.42 -41.52 36.40
CA MET A 492 22.74 -42.89 36.82
C MET A 492 23.50 -43.71 35.76
N GLY A 493 23.32 -43.41 34.47
CA GLY A 493 24.01 -44.08 33.37
C GLY A 493 25.43 -43.58 33.12
N SER A 494 25.81 -42.41 33.64
CA SER A 494 27.18 -41.87 33.57
C SER A 494 28.11 -42.34 34.69
N ASP A 495 27.57 -43.01 35.71
CA ASP A 495 28.30 -43.52 36.89
C ASP A 495 28.59 -45.05 36.80
N ILE A 496 28.35 -45.67 35.63
CA ILE A 496 28.70 -47.07 35.29
C ILE A 496 29.71 -47.03 34.15
#